data_AF-A0A3Q7J5Q1-F1
#
_entry.id   AF-A0A3Q7J5Q1-F1
#
_cell.length_a   1.000
_cell.length_b   1.000
_cell.length_c   1.000
_cell.angle_alpha   90.00
_cell.angle_beta   90.00
_cell.angle_gamma   90.00
#
_symmetry.space_group_name_H-M   'P 1'
#
loop_
_entity.id
_entity.type
_entity.pdbx_description
1 polymer ?
#
loop_
_entity_poly.entity_id
_entity_poly.type
_entity_poly.pdbx_seq_one_letter_code
_entity_poly.pdbx_strand_id
1 'polypeptide(L)'
;MTAQFHLPSPLVRPREVYFARHSRQIDFNTWLVADVSLESVYPNPLVQFKRRPSGCLIHGLQSGLSMVTWVENNLVCDGSIPEMFRQTFKSGVAFRAKRWMLTMERHYDRYAVLQKQQNQLLGQPLFVDIGKGQKNLMKLAERTIKSFNSIYSSCNENQWMPLSIQGGEDIFVKTNMNLDAPGTPRGVVVMISTSVWLPIPQNNVFKFLRAGGNRWKVLFYRWDLLSYGCMTRDALHIPSARDPANTVSLVIVEVRPH
;
A
#
# COMPACT_ATOMS: atom_id res chain seq x y z
N MET A 1 -21.35 -7.90 -0.42
CA MET A 1 -20.26 -6.90 -0.42
C MET A 1 -19.47 -7.04 -1.73
N THR A 2 -18.83 -5.96 -2.18
CA THR A 2 -17.91 -5.96 -3.32
C THR A 2 -16.51 -5.56 -2.85
N ALA A 3 -15.47 -6.15 -3.45
CA ALA A 3 -14.09 -5.71 -3.21
C ALA A 3 -13.24 -5.86 -4.47
N GLN A 4 -12.21 -5.02 -4.59
CA GLN A 4 -11.21 -5.08 -5.64
C GLN A 4 -9.82 -5.29 -5.03
N PHE A 5 -9.08 -6.27 -5.54
CA PHE A 5 -7.71 -6.55 -5.11
C PHE A 5 -6.71 -6.06 -6.15
N HIS A 6 -5.83 -5.15 -5.73
CA HIS A 6 -4.87 -4.47 -6.61
C HIS A 6 -3.44 -4.97 -6.38
N LEU A 7 -2.67 -5.04 -7.47
CA LEU A 7 -1.21 -5.03 -7.43
C LEU A 7 -0.70 -3.62 -7.73
N PRO A 8 0.48 -3.23 -7.20
CA PRO A 8 1.09 -1.93 -7.49
C PRO A 8 1.72 -1.93 -8.89
N SER A 9 0.93 -2.24 -9.92
CA SER A 9 1.33 -2.22 -11.32
C SER A 9 0.11 -1.99 -12.22
N PRO A 10 0.19 -1.09 -13.21
CA PRO A 10 -0.91 -0.86 -14.15
C PRO A 10 -1.08 -2.02 -15.15
N LEU A 11 -0.07 -2.88 -15.31
CA LEU A 11 -0.12 -4.07 -16.18
C LEU A 11 -1.07 -5.15 -15.65
N VAL A 12 -1.41 -5.09 -14.36
CA VAL A 12 -2.26 -6.07 -13.71
C VAL A 12 -3.61 -5.43 -13.41
N ARG A 13 -4.65 -5.92 -14.09
CA ARG A 13 -6.02 -5.50 -13.80
C ARG A 13 -6.41 -5.88 -12.36
N PRO A 14 -7.15 -4.99 -11.65
CA PRO A 14 -7.72 -5.33 -10.36
C PRO A 14 -8.62 -6.56 -10.44
N ARG A 15 -8.63 -7.36 -9.38
CA ARG A 15 -9.53 -8.50 -9.27
C ARG A 15 -10.76 -8.12 -8.48
N GLU A 16 -11.88 -8.01 -9.17
CA GLU A 16 -13.16 -7.78 -8.52
C GLU A 16 -13.77 -9.09 -8.02
N VAL A 17 -14.30 -9.06 -6.80
CA VAL A 17 -14.97 -10.19 -6.16
C VAL A 17 -16.26 -9.75 -5.48
N TYR A 18 -17.28 -10.60 -5.58
CA TYR A 18 -18.56 -10.43 -4.91
C TYR A 18 -18.72 -11.50 -3.84
N PHE A 19 -18.91 -11.11 -2.59
CA PHE A 19 -18.98 -12.06 -1.48
C PHE A 19 -19.91 -11.61 -0.37
N ALA A 20 -20.50 -12.59 0.32
CA ALA A 20 -21.14 -12.40 1.61
C ALA A 20 -20.08 -12.51 2.71
N ARG A 21 -20.14 -11.62 3.70
CA ARG A 21 -19.33 -11.69 4.91
C ARG A 21 -20.24 -11.89 6.11
N HIS A 22 -19.91 -12.89 6.92
CA HIS A 22 -20.54 -13.11 8.20
C HIS A 22 -19.48 -12.99 9.30
N SER A 23 -19.77 -12.16 10.29
CA SER A 23 -18.93 -11.99 11.48
C SER A 23 -19.71 -12.47 12.70
N ARG A 24 -19.12 -13.38 13.47
CA ARG A 24 -19.75 -13.95 14.65
C ARG A 24 -18.72 -14.19 15.74
N GLN A 25 -19.07 -13.82 16.97
CA GLN A 25 -18.35 -14.25 18.15
C GLN A 25 -18.68 -15.72 18.42
N ILE A 26 -17.66 -16.58 18.38
CA ILE A 26 -17.84 -18.04 18.54
C ILE A 26 -17.56 -18.51 19.98
N ASP A 27 -16.82 -17.73 20.76
CA ASP A 27 -16.60 -17.92 22.19
C ASP A 27 -16.33 -16.57 22.89
N PHE A 28 -16.06 -16.58 24.20
CA PHE A 28 -15.87 -15.37 25.01
C PHE A 28 -14.82 -14.38 24.45
N ASN A 29 -13.81 -14.84 23.72
CA ASN A 29 -12.72 -13.97 23.23
C ASN A 29 -12.32 -14.22 21.77
N THR A 30 -13.11 -14.98 21.02
CA THR A 30 -12.80 -15.34 19.64
C THR A 30 -13.90 -14.90 18.69
N TRP A 31 -13.50 -14.13 17.69
CA TRP A 31 -14.33 -13.71 16.57
C TRP A 31 -13.96 -14.48 15.31
N LEU A 32 -14.97 -14.99 14.62
CA LEU A 32 -14.86 -15.54 13.28
C LEU A 32 -15.40 -14.50 12.30
N VAL A 33 -14.62 -14.22 11.26
CA VAL A 33 -15.06 -13.51 10.06
C VAL A 33 -14.91 -14.47 8.89
N ALA A 34 -16.02 -14.81 8.25
CA ALA A 34 -16.05 -15.71 7.10
C ALA A 34 -16.58 -14.98 5.86
N ASP A 35 -15.88 -15.17 4.75
CA ASP A 35 -16.19 -14.66 3.42
C ASP A 35 -16.53 -15.82 2.50
N VAL A 36 -17.70 -15.77 1.87
CA VAL A 36 -18.13 -16.75 0.86
C VAL A 36 -18.50 -16.00 -0.41
N SER A 37 -17.84 -16.36 -1.52
CA SER A 37 -18.15 -15.85 -2.86
C SER A 37 -19.60 -16.12 -3.22
N LEU A 38 -20.26 -15.12 -3.83
CA LEU A 38 -21.63 -15.27 -4.29
C LEU A 38 -21.71 -16.07 -5.59
N GLU A 39 -20.61 -16.17 -6.33
CA GLU A 39 -20.52 -16.94 -7.58
C GLU A 39 -20.68 -18.45 -7.39
N SER A 40 -20.55 -18.96 -6.16
CA SER A 40 -20.90 -20.36 -5.83
C SER A 40 -22.41 -20.60 -5.75
N VAL A 41 -23.19 -19.53 -5.49
CA VAL A 41 -24.65 -19.56 -5.36
C VAL A 41 -25.33 -19.05 -6.64
N TYR A 42 -24.80 -17.99 -7.22
CA TYR A 42 -25.27 -17.35 -8.46
C TYR A 42 -24.12 -17.32 -9.48
N PRO A 43 -23.93 -18.39 -10.26
CA PRO A 43 -22.84 -18.46 -11.23
C PRO A 43 -22.99 -17.39 -12.31
N ASN A 44 -21.98 -16.52 -12.43
CA ASN A 44 -21.89 -15.58 -13.53
C ASN A 44 -20.65 -15.92 -14.38
N PRO A 45 -20.81 -16.33 -15.65
CA PRO A 45 -19.69 -16.69 -16.52
C PRO A 45 -18.77 -15.50 -16.84
N LEU A 46 -19.23 -14.26 -16.66
CA LEU A 46 -18.42 -13.06 -16.84
C LEU A 46 -17.43 -12.84 -15.68
N VAL A 47 -17.63 -13.49 -14.53
CA VAL A 47 -16.73 -13.35 -13.38
C VAL A 47 -15.48 -14.18 -13.58
N GLN A 48 -14.36 -13.49 -13.76
CA GLN A 48 -13.04 -14.10 -13.99
C GLN A 48 -12.29 -14.46 -12.71
N PHE A 49 -12.77 -14.06 -11.53
CA PHE A 49 -12.08 -14.34 -10.26
C PHE A 49 -13.06 -14.86 -9.23
N LYS A 50 -12.78 -16.04 -8.67
CA LYS A 50 -13.64 -16.66 -7.67
C LYS A 50 -12.90 -16.75 -6.33
N ARG A 51 -13.54 -16.27 -5.27
CA ARG A 51 -13.01 -16.36 -3.90
C ARG A 51 -13.66 -17.56 -3.20
N ARG A 52 -12.93 -18.66 -3.01
CA ARG A 52 -13.42 -19.77 -2.17
C ARG A 52 -13.55 -19.31 -0.72
N PRO A 53 -14.26 -20.07 0.15
CA PRO A 53 -14.40 -19.73 1.56
C PRO A 53 -13.07 -19.27 2.16
N SER A 54 -13.06 -18.03 2.62
CA SER A 54 -11.90 -17.29 3.13
C SER A 54 -12.31 -16.54 4.39
N GLY A 55 -11.37 -15.96 5.12
CA GLY A 55 -11.70 -15.21 6.33
C GLY A 55 -10.60 -15.24 7.37
N CYS A 56 -10.94 -14.85 8.58
CA CYS A 56 -10.02 -14.89 9.70
C CYS A 56 -10.68 -15.25 11.02
N LEU A 57 -9.87 -15.86 11.89
CA LEU A 57 -10.15 -16.05 13.30
C LEU A 57 -9.35 -15.02 14.09
N ILE A 58 -10.01 -14.27 14.96
CA ILE A 58 -9.40 -13.23 15.79
C ILE A 58 -9.61 -13.64 17.24
N HIS A 59 -8.53 -14.05 17.91
CA HIS A 59 -8.55 -14.42 19.31
C HIS A 59 -7.90 -13.31 20.14
N GLY A 60 -8.65 -12.71 21.06
CA GLY A 60 -8.13 -11.72 21.98
C GLY A 60 -7.12 -12.34 22.95
N LEU A 61 -6.10 -11.57 23.31
CA LEU A 61 -5.11 -11.93 24.32
C LEU A 61 -5.22 -10.96 25.50
N GLN A 62 -4.80 -11.42 26.69
CA GLN A 62 -4.85 -10.61 27.92
C GLN A 62 -4.00 -9.32 27.84
N SER A 63 -3.03 -9.25 26.93
CA SER A 63 -2.16 -8.09 26.71
C SER A 63 -2.80 -6.94 25.92
N GLY A 64 -4.08 -7.03 25.56
CA GLY A 64 -4.72 -6.11 24.62
C GLY A 64 -4.30 -6.31 23.16
N LEU A 65 -3.58 -7.39 22.87
CA LEU A 65 -3.25 -7.82 21.51
C LEU A 65 -4.25 -8.87 21.04
N SER A 66 -4.19 -9.22 19.76
CA SER A 66 -4.98 -10.33 19.21
C SER A 66 -4.08 -11.26 18.40
N MET A 67 -4.32 -12.56 18.55
CA MET A 67 -3.82 -13.56 17.63
C MET A 67 -4.79 -13.68 16.45
N VAL A 68 -4.28 -13.50 15.23
CA VAL A 68 -5.10 -13.54 14.01
C VAL A 68 -4.64 -14.70 13.13
N THR A 69 -5.54 -15.64 12.85
CA THR A 69 -5.33 -16.70 11.86
C THR A 69 -6.13 -16.38 10.62
N TRP A 70 -5.47 -16.16 9.48
CA TRP A 70 -6.13 -15.76 8.24
C TRP A 70 -6.03 -16.86 7.17
N VAL A 71 -7.17 -17.22 6.60
CA VAL A 71 -7.28 -18.14 5.46
C VAL A 71 -7.73 -17.37 4.23
N GLU A 72 -6.95 -17.47 3.15
CA GLU A 72 -7.23 -16.76 1.91
C GLU A 72 -7.17 -17.75 0.75
N ASN A 73 -8.33 -18.01 0.14
CA ASN A 73 -8.50 -19.02 -0.89
C ASN A 73 -9.05 -18.37 -2.17
N ASN A 74 -8.14 -17.91 -3.03
CA ASN A 74 -8.49 -17.27 -4.29
C ASN A 74 -8.24 -18.23 -5.44
N LEU A 75 -9.27 -18.51 -6.24
CA LEU A 75 -9.14 -19.20 -7.51
C LEU A 75 -8.75 -18.16 -8.57
N VAL A 76 -7.60 -18.36 -9.19
CA VAL A 76 -7.15 -17.56 -10.33
C VAL A 76 -7.64 -18.27 -11.58
N CYS A 77 -8.56 -17.67 -12.33
CA CYS A 77 -8.87 -18.17 -13.66
C CYS A 77 -7.73 -17.81 -14.62
N ASP A 78 -7.57 -18.61 -15.69
CA ASP A 78 -6.51 -18.55 -16.71
C ASP A 78 -6.63 -17.32 -17.62
N GLY A 79 -6.62 -16.11 -17.03
CA GLY A 79 -6.44 -14.87 -17.76
C GLY A 79 -4.99 -14.70 -18.20
N SER A 80 -4.78 -13.88 -19.24
CA SER A 80 -3.45 -13.46 -19.66
C SER A 80 -2.77 -12.69 -18.51
N ILE A 81 -1.82 -13.35 -17.84
CA ILE A 81 -0.98 -12.74 -16.81
C ILE A 81 0.27 -12.19 -17.52
N PRO A 82 0.63 -10.90 -17.35
CA PRO A 82 1.85 -10.37 -17.94
C PRO A 82 3.07 -11.20 -17.50
N GLU A 83 3.99 -11.48 -18.42
CA GLU A 83 5.09 -12.43 -18.19
C GLU A 83 5.93 -12.07 -16.95
N MET A 84 6.20 -10.77 -16.73
CA MET A 84 6.95 -10.29 -15.56
C MET A 84 6.28 -10.61 -14.21
N PHE A 85 4.95 -10.83 -14.20
CA PHE A 85 4.20 -11.18 -13.00
C PHE A 85 3.93 -12.69 -12.89
N ARG A 86 4.25 -13.48 -13.92
CA ARG A 86 3.88 -14.89 -13.99
C ARG A 86 4.33 -15.69 -12.77
N GLN A 87 5.56 -15.48 -12.29
CA GLN A 87 6.07 -16.15 -11.10
C GLN A 87 5.37 -15.68 -9.81
N THR A 88 5.04 -14.39 -9.69
CA THR A 88 4.30 -13.82 -8.55
C THR A 88 2.89 -14.42 -8.44
N PHE A 89 2.25 -14.70 -9.57
CA PHE A 89 0.94 -15.35 -9.63
C PHE A 89 1.05 -16.86 -9.40
N LYS A 90 1.99 -17.55 -10.06
CA LYS A 90 2.23 -19.00 -9.88
C LYS A 90 2.56 -19.37 -8.44
N SER A 91 3.38 -18.56 -7.76
CA SER A 91 3.72 -18.75 -6.33
C SER A 91 2.57 -18.41 -5.36
N GLY A 92 1.48 -17.81 -5.88
CA GLY A 92 0.35 -17.32 -5.10
C GLY A 92 0.65 -16.07 -4.27
N VAL A 93 1.87 -15.55 -4.24
CA VAL A 93 2.28 -14.45 -3.35
C VAL A 93 1.46 -13.17 -3.56
N ALA A 94 0.96 -12.95 -4.78
CA ALA A 94 0.16 -11.78 -5.14
C ALA A 94 -1.06 -11.54 -4.22
N PHE A 95 -1.81 -12.60 -3.88
CA PHE A 95 -3.13 -12.54 -3.25
C PHE A 95 -3.29 -13.52 -2.08
N ARG A 96 -2.22 -13.71 -1.29
CA ARG A 96 -2.23 -14.60 -0.12
C ARG A 96 -2.45 -13.85 1.19
N ALA A 97 -2.98 -14.57 2.18
CA ALA A 97 -3.18 -14.12 3.55
C ALA A 97 -1.98 -13.37 4.15
N LYS A 98 -0.76 -13.85 3.87
CA LYS A 98 0.49 -13.22 4.36
C LYS A 98 0.59 -11.73 3.97
N ARG A 99 0.14 -11.34 2.78
CA ARG A 99 0.16 -9.95 2.33
C ARG A 99 -0.83 -9.08 3.10
N TRP A 100 -2.02 -9.61 3.39
CA TRP A 100 -3.04 -8.95 4.19
C TRP A 100 -2.54 -8.77 5.63
N MET A 101 -1.97 -9.82 6.21
CA MET A 101 -1.34 -9.76 7.54
C MET A 101 -0.22 -8.73 7.60
N LEU A 102 0.74 -8.75 6.67
CA LEU A 102 1.83 -7.74 6.64
C LEU A 102 1.31 -6.31 6.51
N THR A 103 0.22 -6.09 5.76
CA THR A 103 -0.41 -4.76 5.65
C THR A 103 -1.02 -4.33 6.98
N MET A 104 -1.74 -5.22 7.66
CA MET A 104 -2.32 -4.94 8.97
C MET A 104 -1.26 -4.71 10.04
N GLU A 105 -0.18 -5.50 10.06
CA GLU A 105 0.94 -5.32 10.98
C GLU A 105 1.58 -3.95 10.79
N ARG A 106 1.85 -3.54 9.54
CA ARG A 106 2.39 -2.20 9.25
C ARG A 106 1.43 -1.08 9.66
N HIS A 107 0.13 -1.29 9.52
CA HIS A 107 -0.86 -0.32 9.97
C HIS A 107 -0.89 -0.21 11.50
N TYR A 108 -0.90 -1.35 12.19
CA TYR A 108 -0.83 -1.42 13.65
C TYR A 108 0.44 -0.79 14.19
N ASP A 109 1.61 -1.02 13.58
CA ASP A 109 2.86 -0.40 14.01
C ASP A 109 2.81 1.13 13.95
N ARG A 110 2.26 1.69 12.87
CA ARG A 110 2.08 3.15 12.73
C ARG A 110 1.13 3.70 13.78
N TYR A 111 0.04 2.98 14.03
CA TYR A 111 -0.93 3.33 15.07
C TYR A 111 -0.31 3.29 16.47
N ALA A 112 0.45 2.23 16.79
CA ALA A 112 1.11 2.05 18.08
C ALA A 112 2.16 3.14 18.34
N VAL A 113 2.90 3.57 17.31
CA VAL A 113 3.83 4.72 17.40
C VAL A 113 3.08 6.00 17.76
N LEU A 114 1.96 6.29 17.08
CA LEU A 114 1.11 7.45 17.37
C LEU A 114 0.53 7.41 18.80
N GLN A 115 0.11 6.23 19.27
CA GLN A 115 -0.46 6.04 20.61
C GLN A 115 0.60 6.19 21.71
N LYS A 116 1.79 5.59 21.54
CA LYS A 116 2.91 5.76 22.49
C LYS A 116 3.31 7.23 22.64
N GLN A 117 3.39 7.97 21.54
CA GLN A 117 3.68 9.40 21.56
C GLN A 117 2.59 10.17 22.32
N GLN A 118 1.31 9.83 22.18
CA GLN A 118 0.24 10.49 22.94
C GLN A 118 0.39 10.32 24.45
N ASN A 119 0.82 9.14 24.92
CA ASN A 119 1.00 8.87 26.34
C ASN A 119 2.26 9.54 26.92
N GLN A 120 3.31 9.72 26.13
CA GLN A 120 4.56 10.37 26.55
C GLN A 120 4.44 11.90 26.70
N LEU A 121 3.52 12.54 25.98
CA LEU A 121 3.28 13.99 26.04
C LEU A 121 2.73 14.49 27.39
N LEU A 122 2.30 13.58 28.27
CA LEU A 122 1.72 13.92 29.59
C LEU A 122 2.76 14.21 30.68
N GLY A 123 4.07 14.17 30.37
CA GLY A 123 5.13 14.18 31.40
C GLY A 123 6.08 15.39 31.46
N GLN A 124 6.45 16.04 30.34
CA GLN A 124 7.50 17.09 30.33
C GLN A 124 7.40 18.08 29.14
N PRO A 125 7.56 19.41 29.37
CA PRO A 125 7.29 20.45 28.36
C PRO A 125 8.23 20.48 27.13
N LEU A 126 9.52 20.11 27.27
CA LEU A 126 10.46 20.13 26.12
C LEU A 126 10.22 18.97 25.14
N PHE A 127 9.79 17.81 25.65
CA PHE A 127 9.40 16.65 24.84
C PHE A 127 8.04 16.83 24.15
N VAL A 128 7.24 17.82 24.59
CA VAL A 128 5.90 18.06 24.06
C VAL A 128 5.93 18.52 22.61
N ASP A 129 6.85 19.42 22.24
CA ASP A 129 6.88 20.00 20.90
C ASP A 129 7.47 19.04 19.85
N ILE A 130 8.57 18.36 20.20
CA ILE A 130 9.17 17.31 19.34
C ILE A 130 8.18 16.16 19.12
N GLY A 131 7.49 15.71 20.19
CA GLY A 131 6.47 14.66 20.10
C GLY A 131 5.26 15.09 19.26
N LYS A 132 4.83 16.36 19.34
CA LYS A 132 3.75 16.92 18.52
C LYS A 132 4.14 16.98 17.04
N GLY A 133 5.36 17.41 16.72
CA GLY A 133 5.90 17.44 15.37
C GLY A 133 5.95 16.05 14.72
N GLN A 134 6.51 15.06 15.42
CA GLN A 134 6.56 13.67 14.94
C GLN A 134 5.16 13.07 14.74
N LYS A 135 4.23 13.33 15.67
CA LYS A 135 2.83 12.90 15.54
C LYS A 135 2.15 13.47 14.29
N ASN A 136 2.34 14.76 14.03
CA ASN A 136 1.79 15.41 12.85
C ASN A 136 2.40 14.85 11.56
N LEU A 137 3.72 14.58 11.56
CA LEU A 137 4.41 13.95 10.43
C LEU A 137 3.88 12.54 10.15
N MET A 138 3.65 11.73 11.18
CA MET A 138 3.08 10.38 11.04
C MET A 138 1.64 10.43 10.49
N LYS A 139 0.80 11.36 10.97
CA LYS A 139 -0.55 11.59 10.42
C LYS A 139 -0.49 12.08 8.97
N LEU A 140 0.47 12.93 8.62
CA LEU A 140 0.68 13.37 7.25
C LEU A 140 1.07 12.18 6.36
N ALA A 141 2.07 11.39 6.76
CA ALA A 141 2.50 10.21 6.02
C ALA A 141 1.36 9.21 5.79
N GLU A 142 0.51 8.99 6.80
CA GLU A 142 -0.68 8.14 6.66
C GLU A 142 -1.67 8.68 5.62
N ARG A 143 -1.95 9.99 5.65
CA ARG A 143 -2.81 10.65 4.65
C ARG A 143 -2.20 10.59 3.25
N THR A 144 -0.90 10.83 3.11
CA THR A 144 -0.20 10.74 1.82
C THR A 144 -0.31 9.34 1.23
N ILE A 145 -0.09 8.29 2.02
CA ILE A 145 -0.22 6.89 1.54
C ILE A 145 -1.67 6.58 1.16
N LYS A 146 -2.65 6.99 1.97
CA LYS A 146 -4.09 6.79 1.67
C LYS A 146 -4.49 7.51 0.38
N SER A 147 -4.08 8.77 0.23
CA SER A 147 -4.35 9.58 -0.96
C SER A 147 -3.70 8.97 -2.21
N PHE A 148 -2.42 8.61 -2.15
CA PHE A 148 -1.71 7.96 -3.25
C PHE A 148 -2.41 6.65 -3.68
N ASN A 149 -2.73 5.77 -2.73
CA ASN A 149 -3.41 4.51 -3.03
C ASN A 149 -4.80 4.72 -3.64
N SER A 150 -5.55 5.73 -3.18
CA SER A 150 -6.86 6.08 -3.74
C SER A 150 -6.75 6.51 -5.20
N ILE A 151 -5.79 7.38 -5.51
CA ILE A 151 -5.55 7.89 -6.87
C ILE A 151 -5.00 6.78 -7.78
N TYR A 152 -4.14 5.90 -7.26
CA TYR A 152 -3.50 4.79 -7.99
C TYR A 152 -4.43 3.63 -8.30
N SER A 153 -5.32 3.28 -7.37
CA SER A 153 -6.25 2.16 -7.55
C SER A 153 -7.20 2.44 -8.71
N SER A 154 -7.27 1.55 -9.71
CA SER A 154 -8.19 1.67 -10.84
C SER A 154 -9.51 0.97 -10.55
N CYS A 155 -10.64 1.52 -10.99
CA CYS A 155 -11.93 0.82 -10.93
C CYS A 155 -12.47 0.60 -12.35
N ASN A 156 -13.61 -0.07 -12.49
CA ASN A 156 -14.19 -0.35 -13.81
C ASN A 156 -14.49 0.94 -14.59
N GLU A 157 -14.86 2.02 -13.89
CA GLU A 157 -15.17 3.34 -14.45
C GLU A 157 -13.93 4.18 -14.74
N ASN A 158 -12.80 3.91 -14.07
CA ASN A 158 -11.57 4.68 -14.19
C ASN A 158 -10.35 3.74 -14.23
N GLN A 159 -10.14 3.16 -15.42
CA GLN A 159 -9.10 2.17 -15.69
C GLN A 159 -7.78 2.84 -16.11
N TRP A 160 -6.70 2.08 -15.99
CA TRP A 160 -5.43 2.44 -16.61
C TRP A 160 -5.54 2.29 -18.13
N MET A 161 -5.21 3.36 -18.86
CA MET A 161 -5.24 3.38 -20.32
C MET A 161 -3.82 3.37 -20.87
N PRO A 162 -3.50 2.57 -21.90
CA PRO A 162 -2.18 2.60 -22.51
C PRO A 162 -1.93 3.97 -23.14
N LEU A 163 -0.75 4.52 -22.90
CA LEU A 163 -0.32 5.78 -23.49
C LEU A 163 0.08 5.50 -24.94
N SER A 164 -0.61 6.12 -25.90
CA SER A 164 -0.43 5.87 -27.34
C SER A 164 0.85 6.51 -27.89
N ILE A 165 2.01 6.06 -27.41
CA ILE A 165 3.34 6.51 -27.85
C ILE A 165 4.07 5.30 -28.44
N GLN A 166 4.70 5.49 -29.60
CA GLN A 166 5.50 4.45 -30.24
C GLN A 166 6.64 3.99 -29.30
N GLY A 167 6.70 2.69 -29.01
CA GLY A 167 7.67 2.11 -28.08
C GLY A 167 7.33 2.27 -26.59
N GLY A 168 6.17 2.87 -26.25
CA GLY A 168 5.70 3.08 -24.87
C GLY A 168 4.48 2.22 -24.50
N GLU A 169 4.35 1.02 -25.09
CA GLU A 169 3.17 0.16 -24.94
C GLU A 169 2.90 -0.29 -23.49
N ASP A 170 3.92 -0.25 -22.63
CA ASP A 170 3.86 -0.59 -21.20
C ASP A 170 3.66 0.64 -20.29
N ILE A 171 3.50 1.83 -20.88
CA ILE A 171 3.22 3.08 -20.16
C ILE A 171 1.71 3.29 -20.13
N PHE A 172 1.18 3.51 -18.93
CA PHE A 172 -0.25 3.71 -18.71
C PHE A 172 -0.51 5.07 -18.10
N VAL A 173 -1.61 5.68 -18.52
CA VAL A 173 -2.12 6.94 -17.99
C VAL A 173 -3.48 6.73 -17.33
N LYS A 174 -3.71 7.47 -16.24
CA LYS A 174 -5.00 7.54 -15.55
C LYS A 174 -5.21 8.98 -15.06
N THR A 175 -6.44 9.48 -15.16
CA THR A 175 -6.82 10.80 -14.65
C THR A 175 -7.79 10.65 -13.48
N ASN A 176 -7.63 11.47 -12.44
CA ASN A 176 -8.57 11.54 -11.33
C ASN A 176 -8.94 13.00 -11.11
N MET A 177 -10.23 13.30 -11.09
CA MET A 177 -10.72 14.65 -10.79
C MET A 177 -11.08 14.72 -9.30
N ASN A 178 -10.47 15.66 -8.59
CA ASN A 178 -10.83 15.97 -7.21
C ASN A 178 -11.61 17.29 -7.17
N LEU A 179 -12.91 17.20 -6.88
CA LEU A 179 -13.77 18.36 -6.70
C LEU A 179 -13.96 18.71 -5.23
N ASP A 180 -14.11 17.71 -4.35
CA ASP A 180 -14.62 17.96 -2.99
C ASP A 180 -13.88 17.21 -1.88
N ALA A 181 -12.79 16.48 -2.18
CA ALA A 181 -12.08 15.72 -1.15
C ALA A 181 -11.28 16.67 -0.22
N PRO A 182 -11.58 16.72 1.09
CA PRO A 182 -10.91 17.60 2.03
C PRO A 182 -9.42 17.28 2.15
N GLY A 183 -8.58 18.33 2.14
CA GLY A 183 -7.13 18.18 2.33
C GLY A 183 -6.34 17.77 1.08
N THR A 184 -7.00 17.68 -0.07
CA THR A 184 -6.36 17.49 -1.38
C THR A 184 -6.70 18.68 -2.30
N PRO A 185 -5.76 19.21 -3.09
CA PRO A 185 -6.04 20.31 -4.01
C PRO A 185 -7.18 19.98 -4.97
N ARG A 186 -8.07 20.94 -5.22
CA ARG A 186 -9.09 20.84 -6.27
C ARG A 186 -8.40 20.80 -7.63
N GLY A 187 -8.88 19.93 -8.53
CA GLY A 187 -8.38 19.86 -9.90
C GLY A 187 -8.22 18.43 -10.42
N VAL A 188 -7.53 18.32 -11.56
CA VAL A 188 -7.25 17.04 -12.22
C VAL A 188 -5.85 16.58 -11.85
N VAL A 189 -5.74 15.35 -11.36
CA VAL A 189 -4.47 14.65 -11.13
C VAL A 189 -4.27 13.66 -12.28
N VAL A 190 -3.19 13.85 -13.05
CA VAL A 190 -2.76 12.92 -14.08
C VAL A 190 -1.69 12.00 -13.49
N MET A 191 -1.86 10.70 -13.64
CA MET A 191 -0.88 9.70 -13.25
C MET A 191 -0.39 8.94 -14.46
N ILE A 192 0.93 8.80 -14.56
CA ILE A 192 1.61 7.98 -15.57
C ILE A 192 2.38 6.92 -14.81
N SER A 193 2.22 5.65 -15.19
CA SER A 193 2.86 4.52 -14.54
C SER A 193 3.29 3.48 -15.56
N THR A 194 4.45 2.88 -15.33
CA THR A 194 4.96 1.71 -16.05
C THR A 194 5.45 0.68 -15.04
N SER A 195 5.82 -0.52 -15.49
CA SER A 195 6.39 -1.56 -14.66
C SER A 195 7.59 -2.18 -15.35
N VAL A 196 8.73 -2.13 -14.66
CA VAL A 196 10.00 -2.64 -15.17
C VAL A 196 10.46 -3.85 -14.37
N TRP A 197 11.04 -4.83 -15.06
CA TRP A 197 11.71 -5.96 -14.41
C TRP A 197 13.17 -5.61 -14.16
N LEU A 198 13.64 -5.83 -12.93
CA LEU A 198 15.04 -5.60 -12.55
C LEU A 198 15.68 -6.92 -12.12
N PRO A 199 16.83 -7.31 -12.67
CA PRO A 199 17.58 -8.50 -12.25
C PRO A 199 18.37 -8.25 -10.95
N ILE A 200 17.74 -7.58 -9.98
CA ILE A 200 18.34 -7.16 -8.71
C ILE A 200 17.45 -7.66 -7.57
N PRO A 201 18.01 -8.22 -6.48
CA PRO A 201 17.22 -8.62 -5.32
C PRO A 201 16.37 -7.48 -4.77
N GLN A 202 15.09 -7.75 -4.48
CA GLN A 202 14.11 -6.74 -4.05
C GLN A 202 14.57 -5.93 -2.83
N ASN A 203 15.28 -6.56 -1.89
CA ASN A 203 15.79 -5.88 -0.70
C ASN A 203 16.86 -4.84 -1.03
N ASN A 204 17.69 -5.09 -2.06
CA ASN A 204 18.70 -4.14 -2.50
C ASN A 204 18.04 -2.94 -3.19
N VAL A 205 17.04 -3.19 -4.05
CA VAL A 205 16.24 -2.12 -4.68
C VAL A 205 15.53 -1.28 -3.61
N PHE A 206 14.91 -1.92 -2.62
CA PHE A 206 14.25 -1.25 -1.51
C PHE A 206 15.22 -0.38 -0.69
N LYS A 207 16.38 -0.93 -0.31
CA LYS A 207 17.46 -0.18 0.39
C LYS A 207 17.98 0.99 -0.44
N PHE A 208 18.06 0.83 -1.75
CA PHE A 208 18.48 1.89 -2.66
C PHE A 208 17.46 3.02 -2.72
N LEU A 209 16.18 2.72 -2.95
CA LEU A 209 15.10 3.72 -3.12
C LEU A 209 14.78 4.48 -1.82
N ARG A 210 14.93 3.83 -0.66
CA ARG A 210 14.63 4.48 0.63
C ARG A 210 15.68 5.50 1.07
N ALA A 211 16.93 5.36 0.63
CA ALA A 211 18.02 6.22 1.10
C ALA A 211 17.91 7.61 0.45
N GLY A 212 17.69 8.65 1.25
CA GLY A 212 17.46 10.01 0.73
C GLY A 212 18.62 10.50 -0.14
N GLY A 213 19.86 10.21 0.25
CA GLY A 213 21.05 10.58 -0.51
C GLY A 213 21.16 9.93 -1.90
N ASN A 214 20.49 8.79 -2.14
CA ASN A 214 20.49 8.15 -3.46
C ASN A 214 19.56 8.85 -4.45
N ARG A 215 18.68 9.75 -3.99
CA ARG A 215 17.78 10.53 -4.86
C ARG A 215 18.53 11.47 -5.79
N TRP A 216 19.63 12.07 -5.29
CA TRP A 216 20.43 13.03 -6.05
C TRP A 216 21.71 12.42 -6.68
N LYS A 217 22.32 11.41 -6.03
CA LYS A 217 23.66 10.88 -6.39
C LYS A 217 23.73 10.10 -7.71
N VAL A 218 22.60 9.70 -8.30
CA VAL A 218 22.60 8.94 -9.56
C VAL A 218 22.93 9.89 -10.71
N LEU A 219 24.16 9.76 -11.22
CA LEU A 219 24.81 10.66 -12.17
C LEU A 219 24.08 10.85 -13.52
N PHE A 220 23.11 10.01 -13.87
CA PHE A 220 22.44 10.06 -15.17
C PHE A 220 20.91 10.20 -15.14
N TYR A 221 20.22 9.77 -14.08
CA TYR A 221 18.76 9.90 -13.97
C TYR A 221 18.34 10.11 -12.51
N ARG A 222 18.05 11.36 -12.16
CA ARG A 222 17.44 11.73 -10.87
C ARG A 222 16.00 11.23 -10.87
N TRP A 223 15.74 10.13 -10.16
CA TRP A 223 14.45 9.46 -10.22
C TRP A 223 13.34 10.24 -9.48
N ASP A 224 13.71 11.14 -8.57
CA ASP A 224 12.77 12.04 -7.89
C ASP A 224 12.83 13.44 -8.52
N LEU A 225 11.78 13.78 -9.26
CA LEU A 225 11.62 15.06 -9.96
C LEU A 225 11.75 16.26 -9.01
N LEU A 226 11.28 16.14 -7.76
CA LEU A 226 11.34 17.22 -6.78
C LEU A 226 12.76 17.49 -6.28
N SER A 227 13.69 16.55 -6.51
CA SER A 227 15.11 16.68 -6.16
C SER A 227 15.99 17.08 -7.35
N TYR A 228 15.38 17.41 -8.50
CA TYR A 228 16.13 17.75 -9.69
C TYR A 228 16.98 19.01 -9.47
N GLY A 229 18.30 18.88 -9.56
CA GLY A 229 19.27 19.98 -9.42
C GLY A 229 19.77 20.16 -8.00
N CYS A 230 19.11 19.53 -7.04
CA CYS A 230 19.32 19.74 -5.61
C CYS A 230 20.13 18.62 -4.97
N MET A 231 20.65 18.86 -3.78
CA MET A 231 21.15 17.83 -2.87
C MET A 231 20.01 17.41 -1.95
N THR A 232 20.03 16.15 -1.54
CA THR A 232 19.07 15.62 -0.56
C THR A 232 19.79 15.12 0.67
N ARG A 233 19.24 15.45 1.84
CA ARG A 233 19.73 14.98 3.14
C ARG A 233 18.57 14.43 3.95
N ASP A 234 18.78 13.27 4.56
CA ASP A 234 17.83 12.73 5.52
C ASP A 234 17.93 13.52 6.84
N ALA A 235 16.84 14.20 7.21
CA ALA A 235 16.78 15.01 8.42
C ALA A 235 16.21 14.25 9.63
N LEU A 236 15.27 13.33 9.38
CA LEU A 236 14.62 12.54 10.43
C LEU A 236 14.22 11.16 9.90
N HIS A 237 14.32 10.15 10.77
CA HIS A 237 13.78 8.81 10.55
C HIS A 237 12.92 8.40 11.74
N ILE A 238 11.68 8.01 11.47
CA ILE A 238 10.76 7.44 12.45
C ILE A 238 10.54 5.97 12.07
N PRO A 239 11.21 5.01 12.73
CA PRO A 239 11.04 3.60 12.43
C PRO A 239 9.71 3.04 12.93
N SER A 240 9.20 2.01 12.25
CA SER A 240 8.17 1.12 12.79
C SER A 240 8.71 0.39 14.03
N ALA A 241 7.81 -0.01 14.92
CA ALA A 241 8.15 -0.76 16.12
C ALA A 241 8.74 -2.16 15.82
N ARG A 242 8.31 -2.82 14.73
CA ARG A 242 8.72 -4.20 14.40
C ARG A 242 9.83 -4.28 13.38
N ASP A 243 9.88 -3.33 12.44
CA ASP A 243 10.84 -3.33 11.35
C ASP A 243 11.53 -1.96 11.23
N PRO A 244 12.78 -1.83 11.70
CA PRO A 244 13.58 -0.62 11.53
C PRO A 244 13.82 -0.24 10.06
N ALA A 245 13.59 -1.15 9.11
CA ALA A 245 13.67 -0.84 7.70
C ALA A 245 12.42 -0.12 7.16
N ASN A 246 11.29 -0.24 7.84
CA ASN A 246 10.04 0.43 7.50
C ASN A 246 9.94 1.76 8.26
N THR A 247 10.43 2.84 7.65
CA THR A 247 10.55 4.15 8.29
C THR A 247 9.70 5.21 7.58
N VAL A 248 9.17 6.16 8.35
CA VAL A 248 8.77 7.47 7.81
C VAL A 248 9.99 8.39 7.88
N SER A 249 10.42 8.91 6.73
CA SER A 249 11.61 9.76 6.63
C SER A 249 11.23 11.18 6.22
N LEU A 250 11.88 12.17 6.85
CA LEU A 250 11.88 13.56 6.38
C LEU A 250 13.16 13.79 5.59
N VAL A 251 13.02 14.08 4.30
CA VAL A 251 14.13 14.39 3.40
C VAL A 251 14.09 15.88 3.09
N ILE A 252 15.19 16.57 3.36
CA ILE A 252 15.36 17.99 3.00
C ILE A 252 16.00 18.03 1.61
N VAL A 253 15.48 18.91 0.77
CA VAL A 253 15.99 19.21 -0.58
C VAL A 253 16.65 20.58 -0.53
N GLU A 254 17.94 20.66 -0.83
CA GLU A 254 18.74 21.89 -0.74
C GLU A 254 19.33 22.23 -2.12
N VAL A 255 19.29 23.52 -2.48
CA VAL A 255 19.93 24.00 -3.71
C VAL A 255 21.44 23.84 -3.57
N ARG A 256 22.11 23.38 -4.61
CA ARG A 256 23.57 23.25 -4.60
C ARG A 256 24.21 24.62 -4.40
N PRO A 257 25.20 24.76 -3.50
CA PRO A 257 26.09 25.92 -3.53
C PRO A 257 26.77 25.97 -4.90
N HIS A 258 26.79 27.16 -5.50
CA HIS A 258 27.51 27.44 -6.74
C HIS A 258 29.02 27.29 -6.57
#